data_AF-A0A7S0H2P1-F1
#
_entry.id   AF-A0A7S0H2P1-F1
#
_cell.length_a   1.000
_cell.length_b   1.000
_cell.length_c   1.000
_cell.angle_alpha   90.00
_cell.angle_beta   90.00
_cell.angle_gamma   90.00
#
_symmetry.space_group_name_H-M   'P 1'
#
loop_
_entity.id
_entity.type
_entity.pdbx_description
1 polymer ?
#
loop_
_entity_poly.entity_id
_entity_poly.type
_entity_poly.pdbx_seq_one_letter_code
_entity_poly.pdbx_strand_id
1 'polypeptide(L)'
;FRRQGGGTIYDFAWYPHMDSRRPETCVFLSTSHKNPTHLWDAFTGALRATYRSYDYADEITAALSACFSASGEKIICGFDRCIRIFDVTRPGRDYVTRVLVKTINSKSRTKRRKIGQRGLISDIDSTSLYGGLYACGSYAGSAYVYEETSGKVVCSLEAPAHRNGITKVKFASDAVRLWTGGRRDSHILEWDLRMLKVLNVYTRKCESNQRYGFDISPDGRYLVTGSQNGDIHFFDTHTGTQTGTKPGTQTGTQNGTQKGTENGTQTGTQTEAPSGTQSGTQSGTQSGT
;
A
#
# COMPACT_ATOMS: atom_id res chain seq x y z
N PHE A 1 1.63 -11.68 -17.99
CA PHE A 1 2.97 -11.12 -17.71
C PHE A 1 3.77 -12.08 -16.83
N ARG A 2 4.60 -12.95 -17.42
CA ARG A 2 5.47 -13.88 -16.67
C ARG A 2 6.89 -13.30 -16.70
N ARG A 3 7.33 -12.72 -15.59
CA ARG A 3 8.62 -12.02 -15.50
C ARG A 3 9.74 -13.06 -15.30
N GLN A 4 10.68 -13.16 -16.23
CA GLN A 4 11.92 -13.92 -16.00
C GLN A 4 12.69 -13.21 -14.87
N GLY A 5 12.87 -13.89 -13.72
CA GLY A 5 13.61 -13.39 -12.55
C GLY A 5 12.78 -12.67 -11.46
N GLY A 6 11.45 -12.71 -11.49
CA GLY A 6 10.59 -11.95 -10.58
C GLY A 6 10.54 -12.47 -9.14
N GLY A 7 11.30 -11.85 -8.23
CA GLY A 7 11.07 -11.99 -6.79
C GLY A 7 9.72 -11.37 -6.37
N THR A 8 9.24 -11.70 -5.17
CA THR A 8 7.99 -11.16 -4.60
C THR A 8 7.98 -9.63 -4.67
N ILE A 9 6.92 -9.06 -5.25
CA ILE A 9 6.69 -7.60 -5.28
C ILE A 9 6.26 -7.15 -3.88
N TYR A 10 6.92 -6.12 -3.35
CA TYR A 10 6.58 -5.56 -2.04
C TYR A 10 5.59 -4.41 -2.16
N ASP A 11 5.81 -3.52 -3.13
CA ASP A 11 5.01 -2.32 -3.29
C ASP A 11 5.06 -1.82 -4.75
N PHE A 12 4.09 -0.98 -5.08
CA PHE A 12 4.04 -0.26 -6.35
C PHE A 12 3.36 1.10 -6.16
N ALA A 13 3.67 2.06 -7.03
CA ALA A 13 3.05 3.37 -7.00
C ALA A 13 2.93 3.95 -8.42
N TRP A 14 1.76 4.46 -8.76
CA TRP A 14 1.54 5.17 -10.01
C TRP A 14 2.13 6.58 -9.95
N TYR A 15 2.59 7.11 -11.08
CA TYR A 15 3.01 8.50 -11.18
C TYR A 15 1.84 9.43 -10.88
N PRO A 16 1.99 10.40 -9.95
CA PRO A 16 0.86 11.20 -9.46
C PRO A 16 0.24 12.13 -10.51
N HIS A 17 0.98 12.47 -11.57
CA HIS A 17 0.51 13.34 -12.65
C HIS A 17 0.29 12.58 -13.97
N MET A 18 -0.04 11.29 -13.87
CA MET A 18 -0.37 10.47 -15.03
C MET A 18 -1.52 11.07 -15.85
N ASP A 19 -1.31 11.18 -17.15
CA ASP A 19 -2.31 11.55 -18.14
C ASP A 19 -2.17 10.64 -19.35
N SER A 20 -3.23 9.89 -19.70
CA SER A 20 -3.22 8.95 -20.82
C SER A 20 -2.99 9.61 -22.19
N ARG A 21 -3.21 10.92 -22.30
CA ARG A 21 -2.91 11.72 -23.50
C ARG A 21 -1.43 12.04 -23.64
N ARG A 22 -0.66 11.83 -22.58
CA ARG A 22 0.78 12.08 -22.47
C ARG A 22 1.49 10.78 -22.05
N PRO A 23 1.80 9.89 -23.00
CA PRO A 23 2.36 8.57 -22.70
C PRO A 23 3.64 8.59 -21.86
N GLU A 24 4.41 9.67 -21.91
CA GLU A 24 5.59 9.88 -21.09
C GLU A 24 5.27 9.92 -19.59
N THR A 25 4.08 10.37 -19.19
CA THR A 25 3.63 10.42 -17.79
C THR A 25 3.00 9.10 -17.32
N CYS A 26 2.72 8.18 -18.25
CA CYS A 26 2.10 6.89 -17.97
C CYS A 26 3.13 5.88 -17.47
N VAL A 27 3.58 6.08 -16.23
CA VAL A 27 4.59 5.25 -15.58
C VAL A 27 4.20 4.84 -14.17
N PHE A 28 4.79 3.74 -13.69
CA PHE A 28 4.64 3.30 -12.31
C PHE A 28 5.93 2.68 -11.76
N LEU A 29 6.08 2.75 -10.45
CA LEU A 29 7.16 2.12 -9.71
C LEU A 29 6.78 0.72 -9.28
N SER A 30 7.78 -0.15 -9.17
CA SER A 30 7.66 -1.42 -8.45
C SER A 30 8.91 -1.69 -7.61
N THR A 31 8.72 -2.24 -6.42
CA THR A 31 9.80 -2.79 -5.59
C THR A 31 9.63 -4.30 -5.44
N SER A 32 10.72 -5.06 -5.43
CA SER A 32 10.65 -6.52 -5.29
C SER A 32 11.87 -7.11 -4.60
N HIS A 33 11.70 -8.29 -3.99
CA HIS A 33 12.75 -8.99 -3.26
C HIS A 33 14.06 -9.09 -4.06
N LYS A 34 15.18 -8.68 -3.44
CA LYS A 34 16.55 -8.66 -4.02
C LYS A 34 16.70 -7.91 -5.35
N ASN A 35 15.78 -7.00 -5.64
CA ASN A 35 15.83 -6.19 -6.85
C ASN A 35 15.79 -4.70 -6.49
N PRO A 36 16.40 -3.85 -7.33
CA PRO A 36 16.29 -2.40 -7.17
C PRO A 36 14.85 -1.92 -7.44
N THR A 37 14.59 -0.65 -7.13
CA THR A 37 13.30 -0.03 -7.47
C THR A 37 13.29 0.26 -8.97
N HIS A 38 12.25 -0.18 -9.66
CA HIS A 38 12.12 -0.02 -11.10
C HIS A 38 10.98 0.91 -11.47
N LEU A 39 11.17 1.69 -12.53
CA LEU A 39 10.13 2.51 -13.16
C LEU A 39 9.76 1.89 -14.51
N TRP A 40 8.48 1.68 -14.73
CA TRP A 40 7.94 0.99 -15.89
C TRP A 40 7.09 1.91 -16.73
N ASP A 41 7.11 1.65 -18.03
CA ASP A 41 6.14 2.16 -18.97
C ASP A 41 4.81 1.40 -18.83
N ALA A 42 3.71 2.11 -18.63
CA ALA A 42 2.40 1.50 -18.42
C ALA A 42 1.77 0.92 -19.69
N PHE A 43 2.12 1.43 -20.87
CA PHE A 43 1.58 0.97 -22.15
C PHE A 43 2.35 -0.22 -22.69
N THR A 44 3.67 -0.14 -22.67
CA THR A 44 4.55 -1.14 -23.29
C THR A 44 5.02 -2.21 -22.31
N GLY A 45 4.94 -1.93 -21.01
CA GLY A 45 5.55 -2.78 -19.98
C GLY A 45 7.08 -2.75 -19.98
N ALA A 46 7.69 -1.85 -20.76
CA ALA A 46 9.14 -1.71 -20.82
C ALA A 46 9.70 -1.08 -19.54
N LEU A 47 10.90 -1.52 -19.16
CA LEU A 47 11.65 -0.90 -18.08
C LEU A 47 12.19 0.46 -18.56
N ARG A 48 11.79 1.56 -17.91
CA ARG A 48 12.27 2.91 -18.23
C ARG A 48 13.48 3.32 -17.41
N ALA A 49 13.47 3.02 -16.12
CA ALA A 49 14.55 3.42 -15.21
C ALA A 49 14.72 2.45 -14.04
N THR A 50 15.92 2.46 -13.44
CA THR A 50 16.26 1.65 -12.28
C THR A 50 16.98 2.48 -11.23
N TYR A 51 16.46 2.47 -10.02
CA TYR A 51 16.96 3.18 -8.85
C TYR A 51 17.50 2.18 -7.84
N ARG A 52 18.82 2.21 -7.66
CA ARG A 52 19.61 1.18 -6.97
C ARG A 52 19.99 1.69 -5.59
N SER A 53 19.56 0.97 -4.56
CA SER A 53 19.99 1.21 -3.19
C SER A 53 20.94 0.10 -2.74
N TYR A 54 21.96 0.46 -1.97
CA TYR A 54 22.99 -0.48 -1.54
C TYR A 54 23.12 -0.49 -0.02
N ASP A 55 23.48 -1.63 0.57
CA ASP A 55 23.84 -1.70 1.99
C ASP A 55 25.34 -1.43 2.21
N TYR A 56 25.83 -1.69 3.42
CA TYR A 56 27.24 -1.48 3.77
C TYR A 56 28.18 -2.52 3.14
N ALA A 57 27.63 -3.62 2.62
CA ALA A 57 28.37 -4.68 1.92
C ALA A 57 28.32 -4.48 0.40
N ASP A 58 27.83 -3.33 -0.08
CA ASP A 58 27.61 -3.01 -1.50
C ASP A 58 26.63 -3.97 -2.20
N GLU A 59 25.74 -4.61 -1.43
CA GLU A 59 24.68 -5.46 -1.98
C GLU A 59 23.40 -4.67 -2.26
N ILE A 60 22.70 -5.02 -3.34
CA ILE A 60 21.43 -4.39 -3.69
C ILE A 60 20.40 -4.64 -2.58
N THR A 61 19.95 -3.56 -1.95
CA THR A 61 18.88 -3.60 -0.97
C THR A 61 17.54 -3.25 -1.62
N ALA A 62 16.57 -4.15 -1.50
CA ALA A 62 15.21 -3.88 -1.95
C ALA A 62 14.46 -2.96 -0.98
N ALA A 63 13.77 -1.96 -1.51
CA ALA A 63 12.85 -1.13 -0.74
C ALA A 63 11.57 -1.92 -0.41
N LEU A 64 11.08 -1.81 0.82
CA LEU A 64 9.85 -2.48 1.26
C LEU A 64 8.58 -1.71 0.89
N SER A 65 8.71 -0.40 0.74
CA SER A 65 7.66 0.51 0.31
C SER A 65 8.27 1.57 -0.60
N ALA A 66 7.49 2.07 -1.55
CA ALA A 66 7.92 3.16 -2.42
C ALA A 66 6.73 3.99 -2.89
N CYS A 67 6.91 5.31 -2.90
CA CYS A 67 5.97 6.24 -3.52
C CYS A 67 6.72 7.35 -4.27
N PHE A 68 6.02 8.07 -5.14
CA PHE A 68 6.51 9.34 -5.63
C PHE A 68 6.27 10.43 -4.58
N SER A 69 7.09 11.48 -4.58
CA SER A 69 6.66 12.75 -3.97
C SER A 69 5.39 13.23 -4.68
N ALA A 70 4.58 14.03 -4.00
CA ALA A 70 3.34 14.54 -4.60
C ALA A 70 3.60 15.43 -5.82
N SER A 71 4.79 16.03 -5.94
CA SER A 71 5.26 16.75 -7.14
C SER A 71 5.68 15.83 -8.29
N GLY A 72 5.86 14.53 -8.03
CA GLY A 72 6.39 13.57 -8.99
C GLY A 72 7.89 13.72 -9.29
N GLU A 73 8.61 14.60 -8.60
CA GLU A 73 10.03 14.85 -8.85
C GLU A 73 10.95 13.87 -8.12
N LYS A 74 10.48 13.28 -7.02
CA LYS A 74 11.26 12.38 -6.17
C LYS A 74 10.59 11.02 -6.05
N ILE A 75 11.40 10.02 -5.74
CA ILE A 75 10.96 8.68 -5.34
C ILE A 75 11.40 8.47 -3.90
N ILE A 76 10.44 8.21 -3.02
CA ILE A 76 10.65 8.01 -1.59
C ILE A 76 10.54 6.51 -1.33
N CYS A 77 11.66 5.89 -0.97
CA CYS A 77 11.75 4.45 -0.72
C CYS A 77 11.99 4.13 0.76
N GLY A 78 11.19 3.22 1.31
CA GLY A 78 11.25 2.78 2.71
C GLY A 78 12.09 1.52 2.93
N PHE A 79 12.90 1.53 3.99
CA PHE A 79 13.81 0.46 4.39
C PHE A 79 13.71 0.20 5.91
N ASP A 80 14.58 -0.65 6.46
CA ASP A 80 14.73 -0.78 7.92
C ASP A 80 15.26 0.53 8.52
N ARG A 81 14.43 1.22 9.31
CA ARG A 81 14.80 2.42 10.08
C ARG A 81 15.36 3.56 9.22
N CYS A 82 15.05 3.57 7.94
CA CYS A 82 15.64 4.49 6.97
C CYS A 82 14.70 4.76 5.80
N ILE A 83 14.80 5.97 5.25
CA ILE A 83 14.23 6.35 3.96
C ILE A 83 15.37 6.67 3.01
N ARG A 84 15.25 6.29 1.73
CA ARG A 84 16.14 6.75 0.66
C ARG A 84 15.31 7.48 -0.38
N ILE A 85 15.76 8.69 -0.73
CA ILE A 85 15.06 9.56 -1.66
C ILE A 85 15.89 9.71 -2.93
N PHE A 86 15.32 9.31 -4.05
CA PHE A 86 15.90 9.47 -5.38
C PHE A 86 15.28 10.65 -6.10
N ASP A 87 16.04 11.22 -7.03
CA ASP A 87 15.51 12.13 -8.03
C ASP A 87 14.98 11.31 -9.21
N VAL A 88 13.73 11.52 -9.62
CA VAL A 88 13.15 10.79 -10.75
C VAL A 88 14.00 10.97 -12.01
N THR A 89 14.60 12.14 -12.19
CA THR A 89 15.40 12.48 -13.38
C THR A 89 16.82 11.89 -13.38
N ARG A 90 17.29 11.34 -12.25
CA ARG A 90 18.64 10.78 -12.10
C ARG A 90 18.59 9.31 -11.68
N PRO A 91 18.26 8.40 -12.63
CA PRO A 91 18.28 6.97 -12.35
C PRO A 91 19.71 6.50 -12.03
N GLY A 92 19.83 5.42 -11.27
CA GLY A 92 21.12 4.92 -10.80
C GLY A 92 21.19 4.85 -9.28
N ARG A 93 22.35 5.24 -8.72
CA ARG A 93 22.68 5.08 -7.29
C ARG A 93 22.62 6.40 -6.50
N ASP A 94 22.18 7.48 -7.13
CA ASP A 94 22.17 8.79 -6.51
C ASP A 94 20.92 8.95 -5.65
N TYR A 95 21.09 8.86 -4.32
CA TYR A 95 20.01 9.06 -3.36
C TYR A 95 20.48 9.77 -2.10
N VAL A 96 19.54 10.48 -1.48
CA VAL A 96 19.68 11.00 -0.13
C VAL A 96 19.20 9.96 0.86
N THR A 97 20.00 9.68 1.89
CA THR A 97 19.63 8.74 2.96
C THR A 97 19.14 9.52 4.19
N ARG A 98 17.95 9.19 4.69
CA ARG A 98 17.38 9.73 5.93
C ARG A 98 17.27 8.61 6.97
N VAL A 99 18.19 8.60 7.92
CA VAL A 99 18.17 7.66 9.06
C VAL A 99 17.15 8.12 10.09
N LEU A 100 16.21 7.24 10.43
CA LEU A 100 15.03 7.59 11.25
C LEU A 100 15.24 7.38 12.75
N VAL A 101 16.29 6.64 13.13
CA VAL A 101 16.63 6.40 14.54
C VAL A 101 17.94 7.08 14.87
N LYS A 102 17.93 7.91 15.93
CA LYS A 102 19.15 8.52 16.49
C LYS A 102 19.45 7.91 17.85
N THR A 103 20.73 7.68 18.12
CA THR A 103 21.21 7.28 19.44
C THR A 103 21.63 8.53 20.20
N ILE A 104 21.01 8.75 21.36
CA ILE A 104 21.34 9.87 22.24
C ILE A 104 21.92 9.37 23.56
N ASN A 105 22.88 10.13 24.08
CA ASN A 105 23.45 9.88 25.40
C ASN A 105 22.40 10.23 26.47
N SER A 106 22.16 9.31 27.40
CA SER A 106 21.34 9.60 28.59
C SER A 106 22.19 10.34 29.63
N LYS A 107 21.54 11.10 30.53
CA LYS A 107 22.18 11.74 31.69
C LYS A 107 22.89 10.74 32.60
N SER A 108 22.54 9.45 32.52
CA SER A 108 23.30 8.35 33.12
C SER A 108 24.25 7.73 32.09
N ARG A 109 25.56 7.69 32.40
CA ARG A 109 26.65 7.17 31.53
C ARG A 109 26.47 5.71 31.10
N THR A 110 25.53 4.96 31.69
CA THR A 110 25.38 3.51 31.47
C THR A 110 24.23 3.11 30.54
N LYS A 111 23.36 4.02 30.06
CA LYS A 111 22.21 3.65 29.20
C LYS A 111 22.05 4.57 27.99
N ARG A 112 22.40 4.10 26.79
CA ARG A 112 22.10 4.80 25.52
C ARG A 112 20.62 4.66 25.18
N ARG A 113 19.94 5.77 24.86
CA ARG A 113 18.52 5.76 24.44
C ARG A 113 18.44 5.97 22.92
N LYS A 114 17.59 5.19 22.25
CA LYS A 114 17.27 5.36 20.83
C LYS A 114 15.96 6.13 20.71
N ILE A 115 15.94 7.17 19.88
CA ILE A 115 14.76 8.01 19.59
C ILE A 115 14.47 8.00 18.09
N GLY A 116 13.20 8.17 17.73
CA GLY A 116 12.73 8.20 16.34
C GLY A 116 12.13 6.88 15.86
N GLN A 117 11.70 6.85 14.60
CA GLN A 117 10.90 5.76 14.05
C GLN A 117 11.72 4.49 13.87
N ARG A 118 11.30 3.42 14.56
CA ARG A 118 11.97 2.11 14.53
C ARG A 118 11.32 1.19 13.50
N GLY A 119 12.00 0.08 13.20
CA GLY A 119 11.46 -1.01 12.39
C GLY A 119 11.47 -0.73 10.88
N LEU A 120 10.95 -1.72 10.16
CA LEU A 120 10.80 -1.70 8.72
C LEU A 120 9.69 -0.71 8.31
N ILE A 121 9.99 0.20 7.40
CA ILE A 121 9.00 1.10 6.83
C ILE A 121 8.12 0.35 5.83
N SER A 122 6.87 0.13 6.22
CA SER A 122 5.92 -0.78 5.58
C SER A 122 5.04 -0.11 4.55
N ASP A 123 4.84 1.20 4.65
CA ASP A 123 4.03 1.98 3.71
C ASP A 123 4.42 3.45 3.79
N ILE A 124 4.30 4.15 2.66
CA ILE A 124 4.58 5.59 2.55
C ILE A 124 3.49 6.24 1.71
N ASP A 125 3.03 7.40 2.16
CA ASP A 125 2.11 8.26 1.40
C ASP A 125 2.64 9.70 1.42
N SER A 126 2.40 10.46 0.36
CA SER A 126 2.96 11.81 0.20
C SER A 126 1.87 12.83 -0.16
N THR A 127 2.09 14.08 0.23
CA THR A 127 1.22 15.22 -0.09
C THR A 127 2.07 16.44 -0.40
N SER A 128 1.60 17.28 -1.32
CA SER A 128 2.28 18.53 -1.71
C SER A 128 1.96 19.68 -0.74
N LEU A 129 1.00 19.50 0.16
CA LEU A 129 0.60 20.51 1.13
C LEU A 129 1.74 20.80 2.12
N TYR A 130 1.74 22.03 2.66
CA TYR A 130 2.74 22.51 3.62
C TYR A 130 4.21 22.40 3.14
N GLY A 131 4.45 22.51 1.84
CA GLY A 131 5.80 22.45 1.27
C GLY A 131 6.31 21.03 1.00
N GLY A 132 5.44 20.02 1.08
CA GLY A 132 5.78 18.63 0.83
C GLY A 132 5.95 17.85 2.13
N LEU A 133 5.01 16.94 2.38
CA LEU A 133 5.05 16.02 3.52
C LEU A 133 4.99 14.58 3.03
N TYR A 134 5.60 13.68 3.79
CA TYR A 134 5.38 12.25 3.62
C TYR A 134 5.16 11.55 4.97
N ALA A 135 4.18 10.66 5.01
CA ALA A 135 3.86 9.82 6.14
C ALA A 135 4.48 8.44 5.93
N CYS A 136 5.06 7.87 6.98
CA CYS A 136 5.63 6.53 6.96
C CYS A 136 4.96 5.67 8.04
N GLY A 137 4.41 4.53 7.65
CA GLY A 137 4.03 3.47 8.56
C GLY A 137 5.20 2.52 8.84
N SER A 138 5.28 1.96 10.05
CA SER A 138 6.29 0.95 10.39
C SER A 138 5.67 -0.34 10.95
N TYR A 139 6.31 -1.47 10.65
CA TYR A 139 6.00 -2.73 11.34
C TYR A 139 6.35 -2.73 12.83
N ALA A 140 7.04 -1.71 13.35
CA ALA A 140 7.18 -1.48 14.78
C ALA A 140 5.94 -0.83 15.44
N GLY A 141 4.89 -0.55 14.66
CA GLY A 141 3.61 -0.07 15.17
C GLY A 141 3.46 1.44 15.27
N SER A 142 4.43 2.22 14.79
CA SER A 142 4.37 3.68 14.78
C SER A 142 4.29 4.27 13.38
N ALA A 143 3.55 5.38 13.25
CA ALA A 143 3.54 6.22 12.07
C ALA A 143 4.23 7.55 12.36
N TYR A 144 4.98 8.08 11.40
CA TYR A 144 5.63 9.38 11.52
C TYR A 144 5.34 10.20 10.26
N VAL A 145 5.20 11.50 10.43
CA VAL A 145 5.11 12.47 9.33
C VAL A 145 6.39 13.27 9.28
N TYR A 146 6.96 13.40 8.09
CA TYR A 146 8.21 14.09 7.84
C TYR A 146 8.00 15.21 6.82
N GLU A 147 8.74 16.29 7.00
CA GLU A 147 8.90 17.32 5.97
C GLU A 147 9.83 16.81 4.86
N GLU A 148 9.41 16.90 3.61
CA GLU A 148 10.14 16.33 2.47
C GLU A 148 11.51 16.96 2.29
N THR A 149 11.59 18.29 2.32
CA THR A 149 12.83 19.04 2.04
C THR A 149 13.86 18.85 3.15
N SER A 150 13.47 19.10 4.41
CA SER A 150 14.42 19.06 5.54
C SER A 150 14.62 17.64 6.09
N GLY A 151 13.62 16.76 5.96
CA GLY A 151 13.54 15.46 6.64
C GLY A 151 13.33 15.55 8.15
N LYS A 152 12.92 16.71 8.65
CA LYS A 152 12.53 16.86 10.05
C LYS A 152 11.24 16.10 10.30
N VAL A 153 11.14 15.53 11.50
CA VAL A 153 9.89 14.95 12.00
C VAL A 153 8.93 16.09 12.29
N VAL A 154 7.76 16.08 11.66
CA VAL A 154 6.65 17.00 11.94
C VAL A 154 5.86 16.47 13.13
N CYS A 155 5.47 15.21 13.10
CA CYS A 155 4.79 14.54 14.21
C CYS A 155 4.99 13.01 14.20
N SER A 156 4.69 12.38 15.34
CA SER A 156 4.76 10.93 15.53
C SER A 156 3.48 10.41 16.19
N LEU A 157 2.95 9.30 15.66
CA LEU A 157 1.74 8.61 16.10
C LEU A 157 2.15 7.22 16.62
N GLU A 158 2.30 7.09 17.95
CA GLU A 158 2.87 5.89 18.58
C GLU A 158 1.89 5.11 19.46
N ALA A 159 0.86 5.75 20.02
CA ALA A 159 -0.11 5.13 20.92
C ALA A 159 -1.50 5.78 20.79
N PRO A 160 -2.60 5.00 20.70
CA PRO A 160 -2.68 3.55 20.59
C PRO A 160 -2.50 3.12 19.13
N ALA A 161 -1.33 3.39 18.54
CA ALA A 161 -1.06 2.95 17.17
C ALA A 161 -0.95 1.41 17.12
N HIS A 162 -1.26 0.85 15.95
CA HIS A 162 -1.42 -0.58 15.69
C HIS A 162 -0.28 -1.44 16.26
N ARG A 163 -0.52 -2.13 17.39
CA ARG A 163 0.51 -2.85 18.17
C ARG A 163 1.28 -3.89 17.37
N ASN A 164 0.60 -4.52 16.41
CA ASN A 164 1.17 -5.58 15.61
C ASN A 164 1.97 -5.05 14.41
N GLY A 165 1.96 -3.74 14.14
CA GLY A 165 2.64 -3.13 13.01
C GLY A 165 1.67 -2.52 12.02
N ILE A 166 2.01 -1.32 11.55
CA ILE A 166 1.25 -0.60 10.55
C ILE A 166 1.52 -1.23 9.19
N THR A 167 0.49 -1.41 8.38
CA THR A 167 0.55 -1.97 7.03
C THR A 167 0.18 -0.97 5.95
N LYS A 168 -0.58 0.06 6.33
CA LYS A 168 -1.03 1.14 5.45
C LYS A 168 -1.14 2.48 6.16
N VAL A 169 -0.74 3.54 5.48
CA VAL A 169 -0.95 4.94 5.86
C VAL A 169 -1.51 5.70 4.67
N LYS A 170 -2.44 6.63 4.90
CA LYS A 170 -3.00 7.50 3.85
C LYS A 170 -3.32 8.88 4.37
N PHE A 171 -2.82 9.90 3.70
CA PHE A 171 -3.22 11.29 3.97
C PHE A 171 -4.65 11.52 3.52
N ALA A 172 -5.35 12.38 4.26
CA ALA A 172 -6.49 13.08 3.71
C ALA A 172 -6.04 14.14 2.71
N SER A 173 -6.95 14.50 1.81
CA SER A 173 -6.77 15.59 0.86
C SER A 173 -6.47 16.94 1.53
N ASP A 174 -6.86 17.11 2.79
CA ASP A 174 -6.57 18.28 3.62
C ASP A 174 -5.18 18.28 4.30
N ALA A 175 -4.45 17.15 4.26
CA ALA A 175 -3.19 16.90 4.96
C ALA A 175 -3.16 17.23 6.47
N VAL A 176 -4.32 17.44 7.09
CA VAL A 176 -4.45 17.58 8.56
C VAL A 176 -4.96 16.30 9.19
N ARG A 177 -5.44 15.35 8.36
CA ARG A 177 -5.80 14.01 8.80
C ARG A 177 -4.94 12.93 8.14
N LEU A 178 -4.75 11.83 8.87
CA LEU A 178 -4.05 10.65 8.41
C LEU A 178 -4.81 9.40 8.84
N TRP A 179 -5.07 8.49 7.92
CA TRP A 179 -5.54 7.15 8.26
C TRP A 179 -4.36 6.19 8.42
N THR A 180 -4.44 5.33 9.43
CA THR A 180 -3.51 4.23 9.63
C THR A 180 -4.28 2.91 9.75
N GLY A 181 -3.71 1.84 9.21
CA GLY A 181 -4.20 0.48 9.39
C GLY A 181 -3.07 -0.48 9.72
N GLY A 182 -3.37 -1.52 10.50
CA GLY A 182 -2.41 -2.52 10.95
C GLY A 182 -2.63 -3.93 10.41
N ARG A 183 -1.62 -4.80 10.56
CA ARG A 183 -1.78 -6.26 10.47
C ARG A 183 -2.31 -6.80 11.79
N ARG A 184 -3.09 -7.89 11.77
CA ARG A 184 -3.74 -8.43 12.98
C ARG A 184 -4.38 -7.33 13.83
N ASP A 185 -4.98 -6.35 13.16
CA ASP A 185 -5.66 -5.23 13.79
C ASP A 185 -6.90 -4.90 12.96
N SER A 186 -8.05 -5.08 13.60
CA SER A 186 -9.35 -4.86 12.99
C SER A 186 -9.71 -3.39 12.86
N HIS A 187 -8.91 -2.49 13.43
CA HIS A 187 -9.17 -1.06 13.39
C HIS A 187 -8.36 -0.38 12.29
N ILE A 188 -9.01 0.57 11.63
CA ILE A 188 -8.38 1.65 10.88
C ILE A 188 -8.62 2.91 11.71
N LEU A 189 -7.57 3.65 12.02
CA LEU A 189 -7.63 4.85 12.85
C LEU A 189 -7.51 6.08 11.96
N GLU A 190 -8.44 7.03 12.10
CA GLU A 190 -8.30 8.38 11.54
C GLU A 190 -7.71 9.29 12.60
N TRP A 191 -6.59 9.92 12.29
CA TRP A 191 -5.88 10.81 13.20
C TRP A 191 -6.09 12.26 12.80
N ASP A 192 -6.31 13.15 13.77
CA ASP A 192 -6.07 14.59 13.60
C ASP A 192 -4.58 14.85 13.88
N LEU A 193 -3.83 15.30 12.87
CA LEU A 193 -2.39 15.56 12.98
C LEU A 193 -2.05 16.82 13.78
N ARG A 194 -3.00 17.74 13.98
CA ARG A 194 -2.80 18.96 14.78
C ARG A 194 -2.96 18.66 16.26
N MET A 195 -3.91 17.78 16.59
CA MET A 195 -4.21 17.39 17.97
C MET A 195 -3.54 16.09 18.40
N LEU A 196 -2.99 15.32 17.44
CA LEU A 196 -2.39 14.00 17.64
C LEU A 196 -3.33 13.02 18.36
N LYS A 197 -4.61 13.05 17.98
CA LYS A 197 -5.66 12.21 18.56
C LYS A 197 -6.40 11.44 17.48
N VAL A 198 -6.94 10.28 17.85
CA VAL A 198 -7.85 9.52 17.00
C VAL A 198 -9.21 10.24 16.97
N LEU A 199 -9.70 10.55 15.76
CA LEU A 199 -11.02 11.12 15.49
C LEU A 199 -12.07 10.02 15.36
N ASN A 200 -11.80 9.04 14.50
CA ASN A 200 -12.71 7.94 14.18
C ASN A 200 -11.98 6.60 14.15
N VAL A 201 -12.75 5.53 14.35
CA VAL A 201 -12.29 4.15 14.28
C VAL A 201 -13.20 3.38 13.33
N TYR A 202 -12.64 2.83 12.26
CA TYR A 202 -13.36 2.02 11.28
C TYR A 202 -12.99 0.55 11.47
N THR A 203 -14.00 -0.31 11.61
CA THR A 203 -13.79 -1.71 11.99
C THR A 203 -13.97 -2.66 10.82
N ARG A 204 -12.95 -3.46 10.52
CA ARG A 204 -12.96 -4.54 9.52
C ARG A 204 -12.42 -5.82 10.14
N LYS A 205 -12.84 -7.01 9.69
CA LYS A 205 -12.24 -8.25 10.20
C LYS A 205 -10.80 -8.42 9.69
N CYS A 206 -9.83 -8.40 10.60
CA CYS A 206 -8.40 -8.57 10.30
C CYS A 206 -7.66 -9.28 11.44
N GLU A 207 -7.68 -10.61 11.46
CA GLU A 207 -7.05 -11.45 12.49
C GLU A 207 -5.76 -12.14 11.99
N SER A 208 -5.48 -12.03 10.67
CA SER A 208 -4.30 -12.65 10.05
C SER A 208 -3.11 -11.68 9.93
N ASN A 209 -1.93 -12.23 9.61
CA ASN A 209 -0.72 -11.46 9.32
C ASN A 209 -0.69 -10.87 7.90
N GLN A 210 -1.74 -11.05 7.09
CA GLN A 210 -1.80 -10.51 5.74
C GLN A 210 -1.81 -8.97 5.75
N ARG A 211 -1.29 -8.37 4.68
CA ARG A 211 -1.35 -6.92 4.46
C ARG A 211 -2.73 -6.58 3.90
N TYR A 212 -3.56 -5.91 4.69
CA TYR A 212 -4.85 -5.40 4.23
C TYR A 212 -4.71 -3.97 3.74
N GLY A 213 -5.21 -3.72 2.53
CA GLY A 213 -5.29 -2.39 1.94
C GLY A 213 -6.57 -1.67 2.35
N PHE A 214 -6.51 -0.34 2.38
CA PHE A 214 -7.67 0.52 2.31
C PHE A 214 -7.34 1.72 1.43
N ASP A 215 -8.36 2.35 0.88
CA ASP A 215 -8.22 3.56 0.08
C ASP A 215 -9.32 4.56 0.42
N ILE A 216 -9.08 5.82 0.11
CA ILE A 216 -9.99 6.93 0.38
C ILE A 216 -10.46 7.49 -0.95
N SER A 217 -11.75 7.77 -1.09
CA SER A 217 -12.28 8.41 -2.28
C SER A 217 -11.64 9.80 -2.49
N PRO A 218 -11.51 10.28 -3.73
CA PRO A 218 -10.89 11.59 -4.00
C PRO A 218 -11.57 12.78 -3.31
N ASP A 219 -12.88 12.69 -3.09
CA ASP A 219 -13.68 13.67 -2.34
C ASP A 219 -13.52 13.54 -0.81
N GLY A 220 -12.76 12.54 -0.35
CA GLY A 220 -12.51 12.24 1.06
C GLY A 220 -13.70 11.61 1.79
N ARG A 221 -14.84 11.38 1.13
CA ARG A 221 -16.10 10.98 1.79
C ARG A 221 -16.17 9.51 2.15
N TYR A 222 -15.52 8.64 1.37
CA TYR A 222 -15.63 7.21 1.52
C TYR A 222 -14.28 6.59 1.82
N LEU A 223 -14.25 5.74 2.85
CA LEU A 223 -13.15 4.81 3.09
C LEU A 223 -13.59 3.42 2.61
N VAL A 224 -12.77 2.80 1.78
CA VAL A 224 -13.00 1.45 1.25
C VAL A 224 -11.89 0.53 1.72
N THR A 225 -12.23 -0.64 2.28
CA THR A 225 -11.25 -1.60 2.78
C THR A 225 -11.66 -3.03 2.52
N GLY A 226 -10.68 -3.90 2.25
CA GLY A 226 -10.89 -5.35 2.25
C GLY A 226 -10.86 -5.94 3.66
N SER A 227 -11.50 -7.10 3.85
CA SER A 227 -11.46 -7.89 5.08
C SER A 227 -10.81 -9.25 4.87
N GLN A 228 -10.56 -9.97 5.97
CA GLN A 228 -10.02 -11.33 5.95
C GLN A 228 -10.86 -12.34 5.16
N ASN A 229 -12.18 -12.12 5.07
CA ASN A 229 -13.08 -13.03 4.36
C ASN A 229 -13.14 -12.74 2.85
N GLY A 230 -12.43 -11.69 2.40
CA GLY A 230 -12.52 -11.18 1.04
C GLY A 230 -13.61 -10.14 0.82
N ASP A 231 -14.38 -9.78 1.85
CA ASP A 231 -15.41 -8.75 1.75
C ASP A 231 -14.79 -7.35 1.61
N ILE A 232 -15.46 -6.49 0.85
CA ILE A 232 -15.15 -5.07 0.69
C ILE A 232 -16.14 -4.28 1.54
N HIS A 233 -15.64 -3.53 2.50
CA HIS A 233 -16.43 -2.66 3.37
C HIS A 233 -16.30 -1.20 2.92
N PHE A 234 -17.41 -0.47 3.03
CA PHE A 234 -17.51 0.95 2.73
C PHE A 234 -17.91 1.69 3.99
N PHE A 235 -17.22 2.79 4.28
CA PHE A 235 -17.51 3.66 5.41
C PHE A 235 -17.66 5.10 4.92
N ASP A 236 -18.59 5.85 5.49
CA ASP A 236 -18.65 7.30 5.33
C ASP A 236 -17.75 7.95 6.39
N THR A 237 -16.79 8.76 5.94
CA THR A 237 -15.77 9.37 6.79
C THR A 237 -16.28 10.56 7.60
N HIS A 238 -17.42 11.16 7.22
CA HIS A 238 -18.01 12.26 7.97
C HIS A 238 -18.78 11.74 9.18
N THR A 239 -19.47 10.62 9.02
CA THR A 239 -20.27 10.01 10.10
C THR A 239 -19.47 8.97 10.88
N GLY A 240 -18.38 8.44 10.32
CA GLY A 240 -17.63 7.33 10.88
C GLY A 240 -18.37 5.98 10.81
N THR A 241 -19.47 5.90 10.04
CA THR A 241 -20.35 4.72 10.00
C THR A 241 -20.11 3.86 8.76
N GLN A 242 -20.30 2.55 8.90
CA GLN A 242 -20.28 1.64 7.76
C GLN A 242 -21.54 1.85 6.92
N THR A 243 -21.36 2.13 5.63
CA THR A 243 -22.45 2.39 4.68
C THR A 243 -22.79 1.18 3.82
N GLY A 244 -21.91 0.17 3.75
CA GLY A 244 -22.22 -1.07 3.05
C GLY A 244 -21.09 -2.10 3.07
N THR A 245 -21.41 -3.29 2.56
CA THR A 245 -20.47 -4.39 2.33
C THR A 245 -20.78 -5.02 0.97
N LYS A 246 -19.74 -5.43 0.24
CA LYS A 246 -19.85 -6.25 -0.96
C LYS A 246 -18.94 -7.47 -0.84
N PRO A 247 -19.38 -8.68 -1.20
CA PRO A 247 -18.47 -9.82 -1.34
C PRO A 247 -17.39 -9.47 -2.38
N GLY A 248 -16.13 -9.69 -2.04
CA GLY A 248 -15.07 -9.66 -3.05
C GLY A 248 -15.13 -10.93 -3.89
N THR A 249 -14.90 -10.80 -5.20
CA THR A 249 -14.75 -11.96 -6.08
C THR A 249 -13.46 -12.70 -5.71
N GLN A 250 -13.59 -13.87 -5.08
CA GLN A 250 -12.47 -14.79 -4.87
C GLN A 250 -12.11 -15.47 -6.20
N THR A 251 -11.43 -14.79 -7.11
CA THR A 251 -10.72 -15.47 -8.21
C THR A 251 -9.28 -15.73 -7.76
N GLY A 252 -9.13 -16.59 -6.75
CA GLY A 252 -7.85 -17.20 -6.41
C GLY A 252 -7.79 -18.59 -7.01
N THR A 253 -6.77 -18.88 -7.82
CA THR A 253 -6.50 -20.23 -8.32
C THR A 253 -6.20 -21.14 -7.13
N GLN A 254 -7.20 -21.89 -6.67
CA GLN A 254 -6.95 -23.03 -5.82
C GLN A 254 -6.43 -24.16 -6.71
N ASN A 255 -5.14 -24.47 -6.62
CA ASN A 255 -4.61 -25.74 -7.13
C ASN A 255 -5.15 -26.85 -6.23
N GLY A 256 -6.36 -27.32 -6.50
CA GLY A 256 -6.90 -28.53 -5.93
C GLY A 256 -6.29 -29.74 -6.62
N THR A 257 -5.37 -30.43 -5.95
CA THR A 257 -4.91 -31.75 -6.40
C THR A 257 -6.01 -32.77 -6.10
N GLN A 258 -6.88 -33.04 -7.07
CA GLN A 258 -7.77 -34.21 -6.99
C GLN A 258 -7.00 -35.45 -7.46
N LYS A 259 -6.87 -36.44 -6.58
CA LYS A 259 -6.47 -37.80 -6.97
C LYS A 259 -7.61 -38.40 -7.79
N GLY A 260 -7.42 -38.47 -9.10
CA GLY A 260 -8.30 -39.23 -9.99
C GLY A 260 -7.93 -40.70 -9.96
N THR A 261 -8.84 -41.54 -9.47
CA THR A 261 -8.92 -42.95 -9.87
C THR A 261 -10.02 -43.03 -10.92
N GLU A 262 -9.70 -43.67 -12.05
CA GLU A 262 -10.58 -44.12 -13.13
C GLU A 262 -10.93 -43.15 -14.28
N ASN A 263 -10.28 -43.46 -15.41
CA ASN A 263 -10.69 -43.42 -16.81
C ASN A 263 -12.04 -42.77 -17.18
N GLY A 264 -11.92 -41.61 -17.82
CA GLY A 264 -12.79 -41.21 -18.92
C GLY A 264 -13.60 -39.93 -18.72
N THR A 265 -13.63 -39.13 -19.79
CA THR A 265 -14.73 -38.27 -20.28
C THR A 265 -14.55 -36.74 -20.18
N GLN A 266 -14.58 -36.15 -21.37
CA GLN A 266 -15.07 -34.85 -21.86
C GLN A 266 -15.05 -33.61 -20.95
N THR A 267 -14.39 -32.58 -21.45
CA THR A 267 -14.41 -31.19 -20.97
C THR A 267 -15.68 -30.47 -21.43
N GLY A 268 -16.53 -30.06 -20.48
CA GLY A 268 -17.55 -29.03 -20.67
C GLY A 268 -17.52 -28.05 -19.48
N THR A 269 -17.43 -26.75 -19.74
CA THR A 269 -17.53 -25.70 -18.73
C THR A 269 -19.00 -25.40 -18.43
N GLN A 270 -19.50 -25.77 -17.25
CA GLN A 270 -20.78 -25.28 -16.73
C GLN A 270 -20.53 -24.07 -15.82
N THR A 271 -21.31 -23.01 -16.06
CA THR A 271 -21.36 -21.81 -15.21
C THR A 271 -22.66 -21.90 -14.42
N GLU A 272 -22.59 -22.24 -13.13
CA GLU A 272 -23.77 -22.22 -12.25
C GLU A 272 -23.81 -20.91 -11.46
N ALA A 273 -24.91 -20.17 -11.59
CA ALA A 273 -25.26 -19.03 -10.76
C ALA A 273 -26.15 -19.51 -9.60
N PRO A 274 -25.93 -19.09 -8.32
CA PRO A 274 -26.85 -19.42 -7.26
C PRO A 274 -28.06 -18.46 -7.25
N SER A 275 -29.20 -19.04 -7.62
CA SER A 275 -30.57 -18.82 -7.13
C SER A 275 -31.03 -17.40 -6.77
N GLY A 276 -31.80 -16.79 -7.67
CA GLY A 276 -32.81 -15.78 -7.36
C GLY A 276 -34.06 -16.07 -8.19
N THR A 277 -35.19 -16.25 -7.51
CA THR A 277 -36.50 -16.59 -8.07
C THR A 277 -36.98 -15.53 -9.07
N GLN A 278 -37.32 -15.91 -10.31
CA GLN A 278 -38.41 -15.23 -11.04
C GLN A 278 -38.95 -16.04 -12.25
N SER A 279 -40.23 -15.81 -12.45
CA SER A 279 -41.23 -16.44 -13.31
C SER A 279 -40.87 -16.56 -14.79
N GLY A 280 -41.20 -17.72 -15.38
CA GLY A 280 -41.01 -18.01 -16.79
C GLY A 280 -41.96 -17.27 -17.73
N THR A 281 -41.47 -17.01 -18.94
CA THR A 281 -42.29 -16.86 -20.14
C THR A 281 -41.46 -17.40 -21.31
N GLN A 282 -41.92 -18.48 -21.95
CA GLN A 282 -41.29 -19.05 -23.14
C GLN A 282 -41.87 -18.38 -24.38
N SER A 283 -41.01 -17.88 -25.26
CA SER A 283 -41.36 -17.57 -26.66
C SER A 283 -40.43 -18.37 -27.57
N GLY A 284 -40.98 -19.37 -28.24
CA GLY A 284 -40.30 -20.15 -29.27
C GLY A 284 -40.36 -19.44 -30.62
N THR A 285 -39.32 -19.62 -31.45
CA THR A 285 -39.41 -19.34 -32.89
C THR A 285 -38.77 -20.51 -33.62
N GLN A 286 -39.59 -21.30 -34.32
CA GLN A 286 -39.15 -22.25 -35.34
C GLN A 286 -38.73 -21.44 -36.58
N SER A 287 -37.61 -21.81 -37.20
CA SER A 287 -37.36 -21.48 -38.60
C SER A 287 -37.27 -22.79 -39.37
N GLY A 288 -38.14 -22.91 -40.36
CA GLY A 288 -38.21 -24.02 -41.29
C GLY A 288 -37.37 -23.77 -42.53
N THR A 289 -37.13 -24.89 -43.22
CA THR A 289 -36.39 -25.15 -44.47
C THR A 289 -34.92 -24.85 -44.47
#